data_AF-A0A2D2CWU1-F1
#
_entry.id   AF-A0A2D2CWU1-F1
#
_cell.length_a   1.000
_cell.length_b   1.000
_cell.length_c   1.000
_cell.angle_alpha   90.00
_cell.angle_beta   90.00
_cell.angle_gamma   90.00
#
_symmetry.space_group_name_H-M   'P 1'
#
loop_
_entity.id
_entity.type
_entity.pdbx_description
1 polymer ?
#
loop_
_entity_poly.entity_id
_entity_poly.type
_entity_poly.pdbx_seq_one_letter_code
_entity_poly.pdbx_strand_id
1 'polypeptide(L)'
;MNLSDETSAPVVDETTGGADVAGLESQVKEITADRDRLAADKTKLVAKVGALTKDLETARAEIASVSGQRDSLRSERDAAAAQRETALAERDRRADELAAAAQEIARLNDMLASAPKPDPAVVFADLASEKTKALVAWLRSKIPADSPHLEKFDRTVAFLTKAGCVTVKTTRDVSVWLAPRLAAAYAFAKPHALELYGKAKGALQNKG
;
A
#
# COMPACT_ATOMS: atom_id res chain seq x y z
N MET A 1 68.14 -123.00 41.38
CA MET A 1 68.21 -122.06 42.54
C MET A 1 68.00 -120.67 41.96
N ASN A 2 66.77 -120.12 42.05
CA ASN A 2 66.32 -119.13 43.05
C ASN A 2 67.15 -117.84 42.94
N LEU A 3 66.65 -116.60 42.93
CA LEU A 3 65.34 -115.91 42.97
C LEU A 3 65.72 -114.40 42.86
N SER A 4 64.72 -113.52 42.85
CA SER A 4 64.78 -112.03 42.83
C SER A 4 64.76 -111.43 41.41
N ASP A 5 63.63 -110.97 40.88
CA ASP A 5 62.80 -109.84 41.34
C ASP A 5 63.61 -108.54 41.38
N GLU A 6 63.43 -107.67 40.37
CA GLU A 6 63.18 -106.26 40.67
C GLU A 6 62.50 -105.56 39.48
N THR A 7 61.36 -104.98 39.82
CA THR A 7 60.46 -104.21 38.97
C THR A 7 61.07 -102.84 38.66
N SER A 8 61.53 -102.61 37.43
CA SER A 8 61.93 -101.25 36.99
C SER A 8 60.81 -100.63 36.18
N ALA A 9 59.89 -99.96 36.89
CA ALA A 9 58.96 -99.02 36.27
C ALA A 9 59.74 -97.88 35.61
N PRO A 10 59.39 -97.42 34.40
CA PRO A 10 59.95 -96.20 33.85
C PRO A 10 59.48 -95.02 34.71
N VAL A 11 60.45 -94.34 35.35
CA VAL A 11 60.26 -93.08 36.05
C VAL A 11 59.66 -92.08 35.06
N VAL A 12 58.40 -91.73 35.30
CA VAL A 12 57.65 -90.80 34.46
C VAL A 12 58.26 -89.42 34.61
N ASP A 13 58.35 -88.75 33.47
CA ASP A 13 58.87 -87.43 33.19
C ASP A 13 58.08 -86.29 33.91
N GLU A 14 58.03 -86.30 35.24
CA GLU A 14 57.30 -85.29 36.05
C GLU A 14 57.90 -83.88 35.94
N THR A 15 59.21 -83.78 35.71
CA THR A 15 59.91 -82.49 35.58
C THR A 15 59.53 -81.72 34.31
N THR A 16 59.20 -82.41 33.23
CA THR A 16 58.88 -81.78 31.94
C THR A 16 57.42 -81.34 31.90
N GLY A 17 56.51 -82.14 32.48
CA GLY A 17 55.10 -81.75 32.67
C GLY A 17 54.92 -80.52 33.58
N GLY A 18 55.76 -80.35 34.61
CA GLY A 18 55.72 -79.17 35.49
C GLY A 18 56.10 -77.86 34.77
N ALA A 19 57.06 -77.90 33.85
CA ALA A 19 57.46 -76.75 33.05
C ALA A 19 56.37 -76.34 32.03
N ASP A 20 55.71 -77.33 31.42
CA ASP A 20 54.60 -77.10 30.48
C ASP A 20 53.37 -76.51 31.18
N VAL A 21 53.04 -76.98 32.39
CA VAL A 21 51.95 -76.42 33.21
C VAL A 21 52.24 -74.96 33.57
N ALA A 22 53.46 -74.64 33.99
CA ALA A 22 53.86 -73.25 34.28
C ALA A 22 53.76 -72.34 33.04
N GLY A 23 54.13 -72.86 31.87
CA GLY A 23 53.99 -72.14 30.59
C GLY A 23 52.53 -71.87 30.21
N LEU A 24 51.65 -72.86 30.38
CA LEU A 24 50.22 -72.73 30.16
C LEU A 24 49.56 -71.75 31.13
N GLU A 25 49.93 -71.79 32.42
CA GLU A 25 49.46 -70.82 33.41
C GLU A 25 49.83 -69.38 33.06
N SER A 26 51.04 -69.17 32.53
CA SER A 26 51.47 -67.85 32.05
C SER A 26 50.64 -67.38 30.85
N GLN A 27 50.40 -68.23 29.87
CA GLN A 27 49.54 -67.91 28.72
C GLN A 27 48.10 -67.60 29.14
N VAL A 28 47.54 -68.37 30.08
CA VAL A 28 46.18 -68.12 30.60
C VAL A 28 46.09 -66.74 31.26
N LYS A 29 47.12 -66.33 32.02
CA LYS A 29 47.17 -65.00 32.64
C LYS A 29 47.24 -63.89 31.59
N GLU A 30 48.04 -64.07 30.55
CA GLU A 30 48.17 -63.09 29.45
C GLU A 30 46.86 -62.96 28.66
N ILE A 31 46.25 -64.08 28.26
CA ILE A 31 44.94 -64.10 27.59
C ILE A 31 43.86 -63.46 28.45
N THR A 32 43.88 -63.70 29.76
CA THR A 32 42.94 -63.09 30.72
C THR A 32 43.12 -61.56 30.75
N ALA A 33 44.35 -61.07 30.82
CA ALA A 33 44.64 -59.64 30.81
C ALA A 33 44.20 -58.98 29.50
N ASP A 34 44.45 -59.62 28.36
CA ASP A 34 44.03 -59.10 27.05
C ASP A 34 42.51 -59.11 26.88
N ARG A 35 41.83 -60.17 27.35
CA ARG A 35 40.36 -60.19 27.40
C ARG A 35 39.81 -59.02 28.22
N ASP A 36 40.41 -58.73 29.37
CA ASP A 36 39.95 -57.66 30.25
C ASP A 36 40.18 -56.27 29.63
N ARG A 37 41.30 -56.08 28.91
CA ARG A 37 41.55 -54.87 28.10
C ARG A 37 40.52 -54.71 26.99
N LEU A 38 40.26 -55.78 26.23
CA LEU A 38 39.24 -55.77 25.17
C LEU A 38 37.84 -55.48 25.72
N ALA A 39 37.50 -56.01 26.90
CA ALA A 39 36.23 -55.73 27.57
C ALA A 39 36.11 -54.25 27.97
N ALA A 40 37.20 -53.65 28.48
CA ALA A 40 37.24 -52.24 28.81
C ALA A 40 37.09 -51.36 27.56
N ASP A 41 37.77 -51.69 26.46
CA ASP A 41 37.69 -50.92 25.21
C ASP A 41 36.34 -51.07 24.53
N LYS A 42 35.71 -52.26 24.58
CA LYS A 42 34.33 -52.46 24.14
C LYS A 42 33.36 -51.57 24.91
N THR A 43 33.51 -51.48 26.23
CA THR A 43 32.68 -50.59 27.07
C THR A 43 32.83 -49.12 26.66
N LYS A 44 34.06 -48.65 26.42
CA LYS A 44 34.32 -47.28 25.93
C LYS A 44 33.70 -47.05 24.55
N LEU A 45 33.80 -48.02 23.65
CA LEU A 45 33.24 -47.91 22.30
C LEU A 45 31.71 -47.84 22.34
N VAL A 46 31.06 -48.66 23.15
CA VAL A 46 29.60 -48.62 23.37
C VAL A 46 29.18 -47.25 23.91
N ALA A 47 29.92 -46.69 24.86
CA ALA A 47 29.64 -45.34 25.38
C ALA A 47 29.76 -44.26 24.29
N LYS A 48 30.81 -44.33 23.45
CA LYS A 48 31.00 -43.39 22.33
C LYS A 48 29.88 -43.51 21.28
N VAL A 49 29.50 -44.74 20.91
CA VAL A 49 28.39 -44.98 19.98
C VAL A 49 27.08 -44.43 20.55
N GLY A 50 26.84 -44.59 21.85
CA GLY A 50 25.67 -44.02 22.52
C GLY A 50 25.65 -42.48 22.45
N ALA A 51 26.79 -41.83 22.71
CA ALA A 51 26.93 -40.39 22.59
C ALA A 51 26.67 -39.89 21.15
N LEU A 52 27.34 -40.49 20.16
CA LEU A 52 27.16 -40.13 18.74
C LEU A 52 25.73 -40.36 18.26
N THR A 53 25.06 -41.42 18.74
CA THR A 53 23.65 -41.66 18.43
C THR A 53 22.77 -40.52 18.94
N LYS A 54 23.02 -40.05 20.17
CA LYS A 54 22.29 -38.92 20.74
C LYS A 54 22.52 -37.64 19.94
N ASP A 55 23.77 -37.36 19.58
CA ASP A 55 24.14 -36.18 18.78
C ASP A 55 23.47 -36.22 17.39
N LEU A 56 23.40 -37.40 16.76
CA LEU A 56 22.69 -37.58 15.49
C LEU A 56 21.18 -37.32 15.62
N GLU A 57 20.54 -37.77 16.69
CA GLU A 57 19.13 -37.50 16.93
C GLU A 57 18.87 -36.01 17.17
N THR A 58 19.74 -35.33 17.92
CA THR A 58 19.67 -33.87 18.09
C THR A 58 19.84 -33.14 16.75
N ALA A 59 20.85 -33.49 15.95
CA ALA A 59 21.07 -32.88 14.64
C ALA A 59 19.89 -33.11 13.68
N ARG A 60 19.28 -34.30 13.70
CA ARG A 60 18.07 -34.61 12.93
C ARG A 60 16.90 -33.72 13.33
N ALA A 61 16.69 -33.52 14.63
CA ALA A 61 15.64 -32.64 15.14
C ALA A 61 15.85 -31.18 14.72
N GLU A 62 17.10 -30.69 14.78
CA GLU A 62 17.45 -29.34 14.34
C GLU A 62 17.23 -29.16 12.83
N ILE A 63 17.64 -30.12 11.99
CA ILE A 63 17.40 -30.09 10.55
C ILE A 63 15.90 -30.05 10.24
N ALA A 64 15.09 -30.85 10.93
CA ALA A 64 13.64 -30.84 10.77
C ALA A 64 13.04 -29.47 11.14
N SER A 65 13.50 -28.88 12.24
CA SER A 65 13.07 -27.54 12.68
C SER A 65 13.41 -26.46 11.64
N VAL A 66 14.66 -26.42 11.18
CA VAL A 66 15.12 -25.45 10.17
C VAL A 66 14.40 -25.65 8.84
N SER A 67 14.14 -26.89 8.43
CA SER A 67 13.34 -27.15 7.23
C SER A 67 11.92 -26.59 7.35
N GLY A 68 11.28 -26.77 8.51
CA GLY A 68 9.96 -26.19 8.77
C GLY A 68 9.96 -24.66 8.72
N GLN A 69 10.96 -24.03 9.33
CA GLN A 69 11.13 -22.57 9.27
C GLN A 69 11.34 -22.06 7.84
N ARG A 70 12.20 -22.74 7.06
CA ARG A 70 12.43 -22.41 5.65
C ARG A 70 11.14 -22.48 4.84
N ASP A 71 10.33 -23.50 5.07
CA ASP A 71 9.08 -23.69 4.33
C ASP A 71 8.04 -22.63 4.70
N SER A 72 7.97 -22.22 5.98
CA SER A 72 7.17 -21.07 6.43
C SER A 72 7.60 -19.77 5.75
N LEU A 73 8.90 -19.45 5.81
CA LEU A 73 9.46 -18.25 5.17
C LEU A 73 9.23 -18.23 3.66
N ARG A 74 9.29 -19.39 3.01
CA ARG A 74 8.99 -19.51 1.58
C ARG A 74 7.53 -19.14 1.30
N SER A 75 6.59 -19.64 2.12
CA SER A 75 5.17 -19.32 2.00
C SER A 75 4.89 -17.84 2.25
N GLU A 76 5.49 -17.23 3.27
CA GLU A 76 5.38 -15.80 3.55
C GLU A 76 5.91 -14.95 2.39
N ARG A 77 7.06 -15.33 1.81
CA ARG A 77 7.63 -14.66 0.65
C ARG A 77 6.72 -14.75 -0.57
N ASP A 78 6.11 -15.91 -0.81
CA ASP A 78 5.16 -16.10 -1.92
C ASP A 78 3.90 -15.26 -1.73
N ALA A 79 3.36 -15.18 -0.52
CA ALA A 79 2.23 -14.32 -0.19
C ALA A 79 2.56 -12.83 -0.37
N ALA A 80 3.73 -12.39 0.10
CA ALA A 80 4.21 -11.02 -0.07
C ALA A 80 4.42 -10.66 -1.56
N ALA A 81 4.91 -11.60 -2.37
CA ALA A 81 5.04 -11.41 -3.80
C ALA A 81 3.69 -11.19 -4.49
N ALA A 82 2.68 -12.00 -4.15
CA ALA A 82 1.32 -11.85 -4.68
C ALA A 82 0.65 -10.51 -4.26
N GLN A 83 0.86 -10.09 -3.00
CA GLN A 83 0.40 -8.78 -2.53
C GLN A 83 1.06 -7.64 -3.31
N ARG A 84 2.37 -7.72 -3.55
CA ARG A 84 3.11 -6.73 -4.33
C ARG A 84 2.60 -6.64 -5.76
N GLU A 85 2.33 -7.77 -6.41
CA GLU A 85 1.78 -7.81 -7.77
C GLU A 85 0.41 -7.12 -7.84
N THR A 86 -0.46 -7.40 -6.85
CA THR A 86 -1.77 -6.74 -6.75
C THR A 86 -1.63 -5.24 -6.57
N ALA A 87 -0.75 -4.79 -5.68
CA ALA A 87 -0.49 -3.36 -5.45
C ALA A 87 0.07 -2.64 -6.68
N LEU A 88 0.93 -3.32 -7.47
CA LEU A 88 1.44 -2.77 -8.73
C LEU A 88 0.31 -2.64 -9.76
N ALA A 89 -0.56 -3.64 -9.89
CA ALA A 89 -1.71 -3.57 -10.78
C ALA A 89 -2.69 -2.45 -10.38
N GLU A 90 -2.91 -2.22 -9.09
CA GLU A 90 -3.70 -1.08 -8.61
C GLU A 90 -3.04 0.26 -8.92
N ARG A 91 -1.73 0.37 -8.70
CA ARG A 91 -0.96 1.58 -9.02
C ARG A 91 -1.09 1.91 -10.51
N ASP A 92 -0.96 0.91 -11.38
CA ASP A 92 -1.01 1.10 -12.82
C ASP A 92 -2.42 1.55 -13.26
N ARG A 93 -3.48 0.93 -12.71
CA ARG A 93 -4.87 1.41 -12.93
C ARG A 93 -5.06 2.87 -12.51
N ARG A 94 -4.55 3.27 -11.34
CA ARG A 94 -4.63 4.67 -10.90
C ARG A 94 -3.84 5.61 -11.81
N ALA A 95 -2.71 5.17 -12.34
CA ALA A 95 -1.93 5.95 -13.30
C ALA A 95 -2.72 6.18 -14.61
N ASP A 96 -3.39 5.14 -15.10
CA ASP A 96 -4.25 5.23 -16.29
C ASP A 96 -5.45 6.17 -16.05
N GLU A 97 -6.11 6.06 -14.88
CA GLU A 97 -7.20 6.96 -14.48
C GLU A 97 -6.75 8.43 -14.40
N LEU A 98 -5.57 8.69 -13.83
CA LEU A 98 -5.01 10.03 -13.76
C LEU A 98 -4.65 10.58 -15.15
N ALA A 99 -4.13 9.73 -16.04
CA ALA A 99 -3.84 10.12 -17.41
C ALA A 99 -5.13 10.48 -18.17
N ALA A 100 -6.19 9.68 -18.02
CA ALA A 100 -7.50 9.95 -18.61
C ALA A 100 -8.11 11.25 -18.05
N ALA A 101 -8.06 11.46 -16.73
CA ALA A 101 -8.55 12.68 -16.10
C ALA A 101 -7.78 13.93 -16.57
N ALA A 102 -6.45 13.83 -16.73
CA ALA A 102 -5.64 14.92 -17.25
C ALA A 102 -6.00 15.28 -18.70
N GLN A 103 -6.26 14.27 -19.55
CA GLN A 103 -6.73 14.50 -20.91
C GLN A 103 -8.10 15.19 -20.93
N GLU A 104 -9.03 14.78 -20.06
CA GLU A 104 -10.34 15.41 -19.97
C GLU A 104 -10.27 16.87 -19.49
N ILE A 105 -9.43 17.15 -18.49
CA ILE A 105 -9.17 18.54 -18.05
C ILE A 105 -8.61 19.37 -19.21
N ALA A 106 -7.65 18.84 -19.97
CA ALA A 106 -7.09 19.53 -21.13
C ALA A 106 -8.16 19.80 -22.20
N ARG A 107 -9.02 18.81 -22.49
CA ARG A 107 -10.14 18.94 -23.43
C ARG A 107 -11.15 20.00 -22.97
N LEU A 108 -11.54 19.98 -21.70
CA LEU A 108 -12.46 20.98 -21.12
C LEU A 108 -11.86 22.38 -21.12
N ASN A 109 -10.56 22.51 -20.85
CA ASN A 109 -9.86 23.78 -20.95
C ASN A 109 -9.83 24.32 -22.38
N ASP A 110 -9.60 23.47 -23.37
CA ASP A 110 -9.64 23.86 -24.79
C ASP A 110 -11.06 24.28 -25.21
N MET A 111 -12.08 23.55 -24.77
CA MET A 111 -13.48 23.95 -24.95
C MET A 111 -13.79 25.30 -24.31
N LEU A 112 -13.28 25.55 -23.10
CA LEU A 112 -13.49 26.83 -22.40
C LEU A 112 -12.74 27.98 -23.08
N ALA A 113 -11.54 27.71 -23.60
CA ALA A 113 -10.74 28.69 -24.32
C ALA A 113 -11.33 29.06 -25.68
N SER A 114 -11.90 28.07 -26.38
CA SER A 114 -12.58 28.26 -27.67
C SER A 114 -14.03 28.74 -27.53
N ALA A 115 -14.64 28.61 -26.35
CA ALA A 115 -15.97 29.13 -26.09
C ALA A 115 -16.00 30.66 -26.26
N PRO A 116 -16.92 31.21 -27.06
CA PRO A 116 -17.14 32.64 -27.11
C PRO A 116 -17.52 33.11 -25.71
N LYS A 117 -16.80 34.09 -25.14
CA LYS A 117 -17.13 34.66 -23.82
C LYS A 117 -18.59 35.15 -23.86
N PRO A 118 -19.54 34.47 -23.20
CA PRO A 118 -20.92 34.90 -23.24
C PRO A 118 -21.00 36.26 -22.55
N ASP A 119 -21.74 37.18 -23.14
CA ASP A 119 -22.02 38.48 -22.53
C ASP A 119 -22.59 38.22 -21.12
N PRO A 120 -21.95 38.71 -20.04
CA PRO A 120 -22.39 38.44 -18.67
C PRO A 120 -23.86 38.84 -18.47
N ALA A 121 -24.33 39.88 -19.18
CA ALA A 121 -25.73 40.28 -19.14
C ALA A 121 -26.69 39.19 -19.66
N VAL A 122 -26.27 38.41 -20.65
CA VAL A 122 -27.05 37.29 -21.20
C VAL A 122 -27.10 36.13 -20.21
N VAL A 123 -25.96 35.77 -19.59
CA VAL A 123 -25.90 34.70 -18.58
C VAL A 123 -26.78 35.01 -17.37
N PHE A 124 -26.72 36.24 -16.85
CA PHE A 124 -27.57 36.66 -15.74
C PHE A 124 -29.04 36.71 -16.14
N ALA A 125 -29.36 37.16 -17.35
CA ALA A 125 -30.74 37.17 -17.84
C ALA A 125 -31.31 35.76 -17.99
N ASP A 126 -30.52 34.81 -18.50
CA ASP A 126 -30.93 33.41 -18.67
C ASP A 126 -31.13 32.73 -17.31
N LEU A 127 -30.20 32.92 -16.37
CA LEU A 127 -30.34 32.40 -15.01
C LEU A 127 -31.56 32.98 -14.28
N ALA A 128 -31.77 34.31 -14.39
CA ALA A 128 -32.93 34.97 -13.83
C ALA A 128 -34.23 34.45 -14.47
N SER A 129 -34.22 34.21 -15.78
CA SER A 129 -35.35 33.63 -16.53
C SER A 129 -35.69 32.22 -16.06
N GLU A 130 -34.69 31.34 -15.88
CA GLU A 130 -34.91 29.98 -15.38
C GLU A 130 -35.47 29.97 -13.96
N LYS A 131 -34.89 30.76 -13.05
CA LYS A 131 -35.38 30.86 -11.67
C LYS A 131 -36.79 31.45 -11.62
N THR A 132 -37.09 32.43 -12.46
CA THR A 132 -38.43 33.02 -12.56
C THR A 132 -39.44 32.00 -13.10
N LYS A 133 -39.10 31.24 -14.14
CA LYS A 133 -39.95 30.17 -14.68
C LYS A 133 -40.23 29.08 -13.64
N ALA A 134 -39.21 28.64 -12.91
CA ALA A 134 -39.36 27.65 -11.84
C ALA A 134 -40.28 28.17 -10.72
N LEU A 135 -40.10 29.43 -10.32
CA LEU A 135 -40.95 30.07 -9.31
C LEU A 135 -42.40 30.22 -9.77
N VAL A 136 -42.63 30.63 -11.03
CA VAL A 136 -43.97 30.75 -11.62
C VAL A 136 -44.64 29.38 -11.73
N ALA A 137 -43.90 28.34 -12.14
CA ALA A 137 -44.42 26.98 -12.19
C ALA A 137 -44.79 26.45 -10.79
N TRP A 138 -43.97 26.75 -9.79
CA TRP A 138 -44.25 26.44 -8.39
C TRP A 138 -45.47 27.20 -7.85
N LEU A 139 -45.61 28.49 -8.17
CA LEU A 139 -46.80 29.28 -7.78
C LEU A 139 -48.07 28.77 -8.47
N ARG A 140 -47.98 28.41 -9.76
CA ARG A 140 -49.11 27.84 -10.52
C ARG A 140 -49.56 26.50 -9.94
N SER A 141 -48.63 25.64 -9.52
CA SER A 141 -48.96 24.32 -8.96
C SER A 141 -49.64 24.39 -7.59
N LYS A 142 -49.59 25.54 -6.90
CA LYS A 142 -50.31 25.79 -5.65
C LYS A 142 -51.76 26.23 -5.85
N ILE A 143 -52.19 26.50 -7.08
CA ILE A 143 -53.56 26.93 -7.39
C ILE A 143 -54.34 25.71 -7.91
N PRO A 144 -55.48 25.33 -7.28
CA PRO A 144 -56.32 24.22 -7.74
C PRO A 144 -56.81 24.40 -9.18
N ALA A 145 -56.87 23.30 -9.95
CA ALA A 145 -57.20 23.31 -11.39
C ALA A 145 -58.57 23.90 -11.74
N ASP A 146 -59.53 23.83 -10.81
CA ASP A 146 -60.91 24.31 -11.01
C ASP A 146 -61.11 25.78 -10.57
N SER A 147 -60.03 26.50 -10.27
CA SER A 147 -60.10 27.86 -9.72
C SER A 147 -60.17 28.95 -10.79
N PRO A 148 -61.16 29.87 -10.75
CA PRO A 148 -61.23 31.05 -11.64
C PRO A 148 -60.05 32.04 -11.45
N HIS A 149 -59.18 31.80 -10.46
CA HIS A 149 -57.97 32.58 -10.21
C HIS A 149 -56.80 32.18 -11.12
N LEU A 150 -56.83 31.01 -11.77
CA LEU A 150 -55.78 30.57 -12.71
C LEU A 150 -55.69 31.47 -13.94
N GLU A 151 -56.83 31.80 -14.56
CA GLU A 151 -56.85 32.65 -15.75
C GLU A 151 -56.35 34.08 -15.44
N LYS A 152 -56.70 34.59 -14.25
CA LYS A 152 -56.21 35.89 -13.75
C LYS A 152 -54.70 35.85 -13.46
N PHE A 153 -54.21 34.77 -12.88
CA PHE A 153 -52.80 34.55 -12.63
C PHE A 153 -52.00 34.53 -13.93
N ASP A 154 -52.43 33.75 -14.93
CA ASP A 154 -51.75 33.65 -16.22
C ASP A 154 -51.74 34.98 -16.98
N ARG A 155 -52.85 35.72 -16.96
CA ARG A 155 -52.92 37.06 -17.57
C ARG A 155 -51.97 38.05 -16.87
N THR A 156 -51.82 37.94 -15.55
CA THR A 156 -50.91 38.79 -14.76
C THR A 156 -49.45 38.47 -15.04
N VAL A 157 -49.08 37.18 -15.08
CA VAL A 157 -47.74 36.73 -15.43
C VAL A 157 -47.38 37.13 -16.86
N ALA A 158 -48.32 37.00 -17.81
CA ALA A 158 -48.11 37.41 -19.20
C ALA A 158 -47.91 38.92 -19.35
N PHE A 159 -48.66 39.72 -18.59
CA PHE A 159 -48.48 41.17 -18.56
C PHE A 159 -47.13 41.58 -17.95
N LEU A 160 -46.77 41.01 -16.79
CA LEU A 160 -45.48 41.28 -16.14
C LEU A 160 -44.29 40.90 -17.03
N THR A 161 -44.40 39.77 -17.73
CA THR A 161 -43.36 39.30 -18.65
C THR A 161 -43.18 40.28 -19.82
N LYS A 162 -44.28 40.76 -20.42
CA LYS A 162 -44.22 41.77 -21.49
C LYS A 162 -43.63 43.09 -21.00
N ALA A 163 -44.01 43.57 -19.82
CA ALA A 163 -43.47 44.80 -19.23
C ALA A 163 -41.97 44.66 -18.88
N GLY A 164 -41.56 43.50 -18.36
CA GLY A 164 -40.17 43.16 -18.08
C GLY A 164 -39.31 43.15 -19.34
N CYS A 165 -39.77 42.53 -20.43
CA CYS A 165 -39.03 42.50 -21.70
C CYS A 165 -38.81 43.91 -22.29
N VAL A 166 -39.78 44.81 -22.15
CA VAL A 166 -39.63 46.21 -22.61
C VAL A 166 -38.58 46.93 -21.77
N THR A 167 -38.63 46.78 -20.44
CA THR A 167 -37.70 47.42 -19.50
C THR A 167 -36.26 46.96 -19.69
N VAL A 168 -36.06 45.67 -19.96
CA VAL A 168 -34.72 45.11 -20.21
C VAL A 168 -34.14 45.65 -21.53
N LYS A 169 -34.95 45.76 -22.58
CA LYS A 169 -34.51 46.33 -23.87
C LYS A 169 -34.09 47.79 -23.73
N THR A 170 -34.93 48.62 -23.09
CA THR A 170 -34.58 50.03 -22.86
C THR A 170 -33.34 50.18 -21.98
N THR A 171 -33.19 49.35 -20.94
CA THR A 171 -31.99 49.38 -20.09
C THR A 171 -30.74 48.99 -20.86
N ARG A 172 -30.83 48.00 -21.76
CA ARG A 172 -29.72 47.59 -22.63
C ARG A 172 -29.33 48.69 -23.60
N ASP A 173 -30.30 49.30 -24.28
CA ASP A 173 -30.06 50.37 -25.25
C ASP A 173 -29.43 51.60 -24.57
N VAL A 174 -29.91 51.96 -23.37
CA VAL A 174 -29.33 53.02 -22.55
C VAL A 174 -27.90 52.66 -22.12
N SER A 175 -27.65 51.41 -21.72
CA SER A 175 -26.31 50.98 -21.29
C SER A 175 -25.29 51.01 -22.44
N VAL A 176 -25.69 50.55 -23.63
CA VAL A 176 -24.85 50.60 -24.84
C VAL A 176 -24.56 52.05 -25.24
N TRP A 177 -25.54 52.95 -25.10
CA TRP A 177 -25.35 54.38 -25.34
C TRP A 177 -24.46 55.07 -24.28
N LEU A 178 -24.54 54.63 -23.02
CA LEU A 178 -23.84 55.26 -21.90
C LEU A 178 -22.37 54.81 -21.80
N ALA A 179 -22.07 53.57 -22.19
CA ALA A 179 -20.74 52.97 -22.14
C ALA A 179 -19.63 53.85 -22.79
N PRO A 180 -19.75 54.36 -24.03
CA PRO A 180 -18.72 55.21 -24.62
C PRO A 180 -18.56 56.57 -23.92
N ARG A 181 -19.64 57.12 -23.35
CA ARG A 181 -19.60 58.39 -22.61
C ARG A 181 -18.90 58.25 -21.25
N LEU A 182 -19.16 57.16 -20.53
CA LEU A 182 -18.47 56.87 -19.28
C LEU A 182 -16.99 56.58 -19.50
N ALA A 183 -16.65 55.85 -20.57
CA ALA A 183 -15.26 55.61 -20.94
C ALA A 183 -14.51 56.92 -21.24
N ALA A 184 -15.13 57.84 -21.98
CA ALA A 184 -14.55 59.17 -22.26
C ALA A 184 -14.38 60.02 -20.99
N ALA A 185 -15.39 60.04 -20.12
CA ALA A 185 -15.33 60.77 -18.85
C ALA A 185 -14.24 60.20 -17.91
N TYR A 186 -14.12 58.87 -17.83
CA TYR A 186 -13.09 58.22 -17.04
C TYR A 186 -11.67 58.49 -17.59
N ALA A 187 -11.51 58.46 -18.92
CA ALA A 187 -10.24 58.81 -19.57
C ALA A 187 -9.82 60.27 -19.30
N PHE A 188 -10.79 61.19 -19.23
CA PHE A 188 -10.56 62.59 -18.88
C PHE A 188 -10.23 62.79 -17.38
N ALA A 189 -10.92 62.09 -16.48
CA ALA A 189 -10.75 62.25 -15.04
C ALA A 189 -9.47 61.61 -14.48
N LYS A 190 -9.00 60.50 -15.09
CA LYS A 190 -7.82 59.75 -14.64
C LYS A 190 -6.54 60.59 -14.50
N PRO A 191 -6.12 61.44 -15.46
CA PRO A 191 -4.91 62.27 -15.31
C PRO A 191 -5.04 63.29 -14.17
N HIS A 192 -6.21 63.92 -14.00
CA HIS A 192 -6.45 64.87 -12.91
C HIS A 192 -6.41 64.22 -11.52
N ALA A 193 -6.97 63.01 -11.38
CA ALA A 193 -6.94 62.27 -10.13
C ALA A 193 -5.50 61.88 -9.72
N LEU A 194 -4.67 61.51 -10.70
CA LEU A 194 -3.25 61.19 -10.47
C LEU A 194 -2.44 62.43 -10.10
N GLU A 195 -2.73 63.59 -10.70
CA GLU A 195 -2.06 64.85 -10.37
C GLU A 195 -2.36 65.30 -8.92
N LEU A 196 -3.63 65.21 -8.50
CA LEU A 196 -4.04 65.52 -7.13
C LEU A 196 -3.41 64.56 -6.11
N TYR A 197 -3.36 63.26 -6.44
CA TYR A 197 -2.69 62.26 -5.61
C TYR A 197 -1.19 62.53 -5.47
N GLY A 198 -0.52 62.92 -6.56
CA GLY A 198 0.89 63.32 -6.55
C GLY A 198 1.16 64.54 -5.68
N LYS A 199 0.32 65.60 -5.80
CA LYS A 199 0.42 66.80 -4.96
C LYS A 199 0.19 66.49 -3.48
N ALA A 200 -0.80 65.66 -3.15
CA ALA A 200 -1.08 65.26 -1.77
C ALA A 200 0.08 64.45 -1.17
N LYS A 201 0.67 63.52 -1.94
CA LYS A 201 1.82 62.72 -1.51
C LYS A 201 3.07 63.58 -1.26
N GLY A 202 3.34 64.55 -2.15
CA GLY A 202 4.46 65.49 -1.97
C GLY A 202 4.30 66.40 -0.74
N ALA A 203 3.08 66.85 -0.45
CA ALA A 203 2.78 67.67 0.73
C ALA A 203 2.95 66.92 2.06
N LEU A 204 2.80 65.59 2.06
CA LEU A 204 3.03 64.75 3.24
C LEU A 204 4.51 64.46 3.47
N GLN A 205 5.32 64.35 2.42
CA GLN A 205 6.76 64.08 2.53
C GLN A 205 7.59 65.30 2.92
N ASN A 206 7.14 66.52 2.62
CA ASN A 206 7.81 67.76 3.03
C ASN A 206 7.47 68.23 4.46
N LYS A 207 6.64 67.48 5.19
CA LYS A 207 6.20 67.82 6.57
C LYS A 207 6.76 66.87 7.66
N GLY A 208 7.62 65.92 7.30
CA GLY A 208 8.36 65.06 8.23
C GLY A 208 9.85 65.36 8.15
#